data_AF-A0A524KJB0-F1
#
_entry.id   AF-A0A524KJB0-F1
#
_cell.length_a   1.000
_cell.length_b   1.000
_cell.length_c   1.000
_cell.angle_alpha   90.00
_cell.angle_beta   90.00
_cell.angle_gamma   90.00
#
_symmetry.space_group_name_H-M   'P 1'
#
loop_
_entity.id
_entity.type
_entity.pdbx_description
1 polymer ?
#
loop_
_entity_poly.entity_id
_entity_poly.type
_entity_poly.pdbx_seq_one_letter_code
_entity_poly.pdbx_strand_id
1 'polypeptide(L)' 'MPDLTPTTFPAPLQSGALDIVGDVHGELDALHDLLARLGYDKDGSHPDHRHLVFVGDLGDRGPDSPG' A
#
# COMPACT_ATOMS: atom_id res chain seq x y z
N MET A 1 23.19 -20.70 26.14
CA MET A 1 22.17 -19.65 26.38
C MET A 1 21.62 -19.27 25.02
N PRO A 2 20.39 -19.65 24.66
CA PRO A 2 19.79 -19.14 23.42
C PRO A 2 19.45 -17.66 23.59
N ASP A 3 19.82 -16.86 22.60
CA ASP A 3 19.49 -15.44 22.48
C ASP A 3 17.98 -15.25 22.37
N LEU A 4 17.41 -14.45 23.27
CA LEU A 4 16.03 -13.98 23.25
C LEU A 4 16.03 -12.57 22.64
N THR A 5 16.37 -12.45 21.36
CA THR A 5 16.12 -11.21 20.63
C THR A 5 14.60 -11.05 20.49
N PRO A 6 13.99 -9.99 21.06
CA PRO A 6 12.57 -9.77 20.89
C PRO A 6 12.30 -9.52 19.41
N THR A 7 11.41 -10.31 18.81
CA THR A 7 10.85 -10.09 17.47
C THR A 7 10.03 -8.81 17.51
N THR A 8 10.70 -7.65 17.43
CA THR A 8 10.04 -6.34 17.43
C THR A 8 9.28 -6.18 16.13
N PHE A 9 7.96 -6.39 16.20
CA PHE A 9 6.99 -5.83 15.27
C PHE A 9 6.62 -4.41 15.73
N PRO A 10 6.43 -3.43 14.81
CA PRO A 10 6.53 -3.52 13.36
C PRO A 10 7.94 -3.19 12.87
N ALA A 11 8.29 -3.70 11.69
CA ALA A 11 9.49 -3.28 10.97
C ALA A 11 9.48 -1.75 10.82
N PRO A 12 10.64 -1.07 10.91
CA PRO A 12 10.71 0.37 10.68
C PRO A 12 10.15 0.68 9.28
N LEU A 13 9.32 1.72 9.19
CA LEU A 13 8.87 2.22 7.89
C LEU A 13 10.11 2.61 7.07
N GLN A 14 10.09 2.25 5.79
CA GLN A 14 11.18 2.58 4.89
C GLN A 14 11.34 4.12 4.87
N SER A 15 12.57 4.60 5.04
CA SER A 15 12.85 6.03 5.06
C SER A 15 12.58 6.64 3.69
N GLY A 16 11.65 7.59 3.61
CA GLY A 16 11.23 8.20 2.35
C GLY A 16 9.87 8.88 2.49
N ALA A 17 9.44 9.57 1.43
CA ALA A 17 8.09 10.13 1.37
C ALA A 17 7.06 9.01 1.19
N LEU A 18 5.97 9.10 1.95
CA LEU A 18 4.95 8.07 2.06
C LEU A 18 3.62 8.57 1.50
N ASP A 19 2.98 7.74 0.68
CA ASP A 19 1.64 7.96 0.18
C ASP A 19 0.69 6.97 0.84
N ILE A 20 -0.24 7.50 1.63
CA ILE A 20 -1.20 6.68 2.36
C ILE A 20 -2.53 6.72 1.61
N VAL A 21 -2.97 5.56 1.12
CA VAL A 21 -4.26 5.40 0.44
C VAL A 21 -5.22 4.68 1.38
N GLY A 22 -6.41 5.27 1.57
CA GLY A 22 -7.50 4.72 2.37
C GLY A 22 -8.33 3.68 1.61
N ASP A 23 -9.58 3.48 2.00
CA ASP A 23 -10.48 2.49 1.39
C ASP A 23 -10.62 2.72 -0.12
N VAL A 24 -10.27 1.71 -0.90
CA VAL A 24 -10.47 1.67 -2.37
C VAL A 24 -11.84 1.07 -2.71
N HIS A 25 -12.39 0.22 -1.83
CA HIS A 25 -13.73 -0.36 -1.97
C HIS A 25 -13.99 -1.04 -3.33
N GLY A 26 -12.96 -1.68 -3.90
CA GLY A 26 -13.05 -2.38 -5.20
C GLY A 26 -13.03 -1.48 -6.44
N GLU A 27 -12.91 -0.15 -6.29
CA GLU A 27 -12.87 0.79 -7.41
C GLU A 27 -11.46 0.85 -8.04
N LEU A 28 -11.12 -0.18 -8.82
CA LEU A 28 -9.80 -0.34 -9.43
C LEU A 28 -9.44 0.80 -10.40
N ASP A 29 -10.41 1.32 -11.14
CA ASP A 29 -10.19 2.43 -12.08
C ASP A 29 -9.84 3.73 -11.35
N ALA A 30 -10.54 4.04 -10.25
CA ALA A 30 -10.20 5.20 -9.42
C ALA A 30 -8.83 5.05 -8.76
N LEU A 31 -8.43 3.82 -8.40
CA LEU A 31 -7.08 3.55 -7.91
C LEU A 31 -6.03 3.82 -9.00
N HIS A 32 -6.22 3.33 -10.23
CA HIS A 32 -5.30 3.60 -11.32
C HIS A 32 -5.18 5.10 -11.64
N ASP A 33 -6.30 5.83 -11.66
CA ASP A 33 -6.30 7.28 -11.86
C ASP A 33 -5.55 8.01 -10.73
N LEU A 34 -5.75 7.59 -9.48
CA LEU A 34 -5.03 8.13 -8.33
C LEU A 34 -3.51 7.88 -8.43
N LEU A 35 -3.10 6.67 -8.80
CA LEU A 35 -1.69 6.31 -8.98
C LEU A 35 -1.03 7.12 -10.09
N ALA A 36 -1.71 7.25 -11.24
CA ALA A 36 -1.24 8.08 -12.34
C ALA A 36 -1.12 9.56 -11.94
N ARG A 37 -2.09 10.07 -11.16
CA ARG A 37 -2.08 11.44 -10.62
C ARG A 37 -0.90 11.66 -9.65
N LEU A 38 -0.59 10.66 -8.85
CA LEU A 38 0.51 10.68 -7.89
C LEU A 38 1.87 10.49 -8.55
N GLY A 39 1.92 10.05 -9.81
CA GLY A 39 3.16 9.85 -10.57
C GLY A 39 3.73 8.44 -10.46
N TYR A 40 2.95 7.48 -9.99
CA TYR A 40 3.31 6.06 -10.01
C TYR A 40 3.16 5.49 -11.42
N ASP A 41 4.07 4.60 -11.80
CA ASP A 41 3.94 3.81 -13.01
C ASP A 41 2.96 2.64 -12.85
N LYS A 42 2.74 1.91 -13.95
CA LYS A 42 1.88 0.71 -14.00
C LYS A 42 2.36 -0.43 -13.10
N ASP A 43 3.63 -0.40 -12.69
CA ASP A 43 4.26 -1.41 -11.85
C ASP A 43 4.24 -0.95 -10.37
N GLY A 44 3.65 0.21 -10.07
CA GLY A 44 3.53 0.77 -8.72
C GLY A 44 4.80 1.45 -8.22
N SER A 45 5.73 1.83 -9.10
CA SER A 45 6.97 2.52 -8.75
C SER A 45 6.85 4.03 -8.95
N HIS A 46 7.38 4.81 -8.00
CA HIS A 46 7.49 6.27 -8.11
C HIS A 46 8.96 6.68 -8.31
N PRO A 47 9.28 7.61 -9.24
CA PRO A 47 10.65 8.03 -9.52
C PRO A 47 11.39 8.59 -8.31
N ASP A 48 10.67 9.25 -7.40
CA ASP A 48 11.22 9.76 -6.13
C ASP A 48 11.30 8.70 -5.01
N HIS A 49 11.21 7.41 -5.33
CA HIS A 49 11.24 6.30 -4.36
C HIS A 49 10.21 6.44 -3.24
N ARG A 50 9.02 6.97 -3.57
CA ARG A 50 7.91 7.10 -2.62
C ARG A 50 7.30 5.74 -2.34
N HIS A 51 6.97 5.51 -1.08
CA HIS A 51 6.34 4.27 -0.66
C HIS A 51 4.83 4.46 -0.61
N LEU A 52 4.13 3.64 -1.40
CA LEU A 52 2.68 3.58 -1.36
C LEU A 52 2.25 2.60 -0.25
N VAL A 53 1.41 3.06 0.66
CA VAL A 53 0.87 2.27 1.77
C VAL A 53 -0.65 2.31 1.71
N PHE A 54 -1.25 1.13 1.61
CA PHE A 54 -2.69 0.97 1.72
C PHE A 54 -3.06 0.71 3.18
N VAL A 55 -3.89 1.59 3.74
CA VAL A 55 -4.39 1.49 5.12
C VAL A 55 -5.87 1.10 5.15
N GLY A 56 -6.54 1.17 4.00
CA GLY A 56 -7.94 0.78 3.85
C GLY A 56 -8.13 -0.67 3.45
N ASP A 57 -9.39 -1.08 3.47
CA ASP A 57 -9.85 -2.37 3.00
C ASP A 57 -9.81 -2.41 1.46
N LEU A 58 -8.94 -3.25 0.92
CA LEU A 58 -8.86 -3.49 -0.52
C LEU A 58 -10.05 -4.33 -1.01
N GLY A 59 -10.77 -5.00 -0.09
CA GLY A 59 -11.69 -6.09 -0.42
C GLY A 59 -13.01 -6.16 0.34
N ASP A 60 -13.36 -5.22 1.23
CA ASP A 60 -14.69 -5.25 1.82
C ASP A 60 -15.75 -4.69 0.86
N ARG A 61 -16.38 -5.65 0.16
CA ARG A 61 -17.64 -5.60 -0.60
C ARG A 61 -17.60 -4.93 -1.98
N GLY A 62 -16.57 -5.20 -2.78
CA GLY A 62 -16.71 -5.10 -4.24
C GLY A 62 -17.46 -6.31 -4.82
N PRO A 63 -18.30 -6.17 -5.87
CA PRO A 63 -19.00 -7.28 -6.51
C PRO A 63 -18.08 -8.34 -7.18
N ASP A 64 -16.76 -8.12 -7.21
CA ASP A 64 -15.75 -8.98 -7.83
C ASP A 64 -14.85 -9.74 -6.83
N SER A 65 -15.19 -9.80 -5.54
CA SER A 65 -14.44 -10.65 -4.61
C SER A 65 -14.69 -12.14 -4.90
N PRO A 66 -13.66 -12.95 -5.23
CA PRO A 66 -13.84 -14.39 -5.43
C PRO A 66 -14.13 -15.05 -4.08
N GLY A 67 -15.30 -15.71 -3.99
CA GLY A 67 -15.64 -16.63 -2.90
C GLY A 67 -14.96 -17.99 -3.04
#